data_AF-A0A5N5LGQ8-F1
#
_entry.id   AF-A0A5N5LGQ8-F1
#
_cell.length_a   1.000
_cell.length_b   1.000
_cell.length_c   1.000
_cell.angle_alpha   90.00
_cell.angle_beta   90.00
_cell.angle_gamma   90.00
#
_symmetry.space_group_name_H-M   'P 1'
#
loop_
_entity.id
_entity.type
_entity.pdbx_description
1 polymer ?
#
loop_
_entity_poly.entity_id
_entity_poly.type
_entity_poly.pdbx_seq_one_letter_code
_entity_poly.pdbx_strand_id
1 'polypeptide(L)'
;MERQKVMERGEKADVSSSSNGGGEVDVVAEMMDVIEAVGLYVGYRRTQRKECLNLVRRLKLLLPLLEEIKEIGNYKSVSSEALKTSLVNLDKALLGAKKLLKKCSCGSKIYLAMESEAVMSSFHAVYDKLNQALDDLPYDELGISVEVKEQVSLLLL
;
A
#
# COMPACT_ATOMS: atom_id res chain seq x y z
N MET A 1 -40.67 31.14 -55.59
CA MET A 1 -39.74 30.62 -54.57
C MET A 1 -39.77 31.59 -53.41
N GLU A 2 -40.31 31.14 -52.30
CA GLU A 2 -40.69 31.94 -51.14
C GLU A 2 -39.51 32.17 -50.17
N ARG A 3 -39.50 33.39 -49.60
CA ARG A 3 -39.13 33.75 -48.21
C ARG A 3 -37.66 33.65 -47.76
N GLN A 4 -37.03 34.82 -47.87
CA GLN A 4 -36.15 35.50 -46.91
C GLN A 4 -36.28 35.09 -45.43
N LYS A 5 -35.14 34.91 -44.73
CA LYS A 5 -34.96 35.44 -43.35
C LYS A 5 -33.48 35.68 -43.01
N VAL A 6 -33.27 36.81 -42.37
CA VAL A 6 -32.04 37.51 -41.99
C VAL A 6 -31.76 37.28 -40.49
N MET A 7 -30.47 37.37 -40.09
CA MET A 7 -29.94 37.63 -38.71
C MET A 7 -30.26 36.57 -37.63
N GLU A 8 -29.47 36.35 -36.57
CA GLU A 8 -28.47 37.14 -35.85
C GLU A 8 -27.67 36.22 -34.89
N ARG A 9 -26.43 36.64 -34.54
CA ARG A 9 -25.80 36.70 -33.19
C ARG A 9 -25.76 35.50 -32.23
N GLY A 10 -24.59 35.33 -31.59
CA GLY A 10 -24.37 34.63 -30.31
C GLY A 10 -23.11 33.76 -30.38
N GLU A 11 -21.91 34.27 -30.16
CA GLU A 11 -21.27 34.59 -28.87
C GLU A 11 -21.03 33.36 -27.95
N LYS A 12 -19.76 33.24 -27.55
CA LYS A 12 -19.05 32.19 -26.80
C LYS A 12 -19.87 31.31 -25.83
N ALA A 13 -19.57 30.01 -25.88
CA ALA A 13 -19.51 29.16 -24.70
C ALA A 13 -18.12 28.54 -24.59
N ASP A 14 -17.24 29.22 -23.85
CA ASP A 14 -16.18 28.57 -23.09
C ASP A 14 -16.84 28.02 -21.82
N VAL A 15 -16.87 26.69 -21.70
CA VAL A 15 -17.16 26.01 -20.43
C VAL A 15 -16.17 24.86 -20.30
N SER A 16 -14.96 25.25 -19.90
CA SER A 16 -14.29 24.78 -18.69
C SER A 16 -14.66 23.40 -18.09
N SER A 17 -13.58 22.67 -17.80
CA SER A 17 -13.38 21.86 -16.59
C SER A 17 -13.92 20.44 -16.56
N SER A 18 -13.24 19.55 -17.30
CA SER A 18 -12.87 18.28 -16.66
C SER A 18 -11.77 18.58 -15.65
N SER A 19 -12.16 19.03 -14.45
CA SER A 19 -11.31 18.85 -13.28
C SER A 19 -11.19 17.33 -13.08
N ASN A 20 -10.18 16.72 -13.68
CA ASN A 20 -9.59 15.53 -13.10
C ASN A 20 -9.04 16.01 -11.75
N GLY A 21 -9.90 16.02 -10.75
CA GLY A 21 -9.47 15.97 -9.36
C GLY A 21 -8.73 14.66 -9.23
N GLY A 22 -7.46 14.68 -9.60
CA GLY A 22 -6.48 13.73 -9.09
C GLY A 22 -6.45 13.99 -7.60
N GLY A 23 -7.41 13.41 -6.89
CA GLY A 23 -7.38 13.35 -5.44
C GLY A 23 -6.03 12.77 -5.12
N GLU A 24 -5.20 13.58 -4.47
CA GLU A 24 -3.84 13.21 -4.14
C GLU A 24 -3.91 11.92 -3.32
N VAL A 25 -3.60 10.82 -3.98
CA VAL A 25 -3.77 9.48 -3.46
C VAL A 25 -3.00 9.39 -2.15
N ASP A 26 -3.73 9.14 -1.07
CA ASP A 26 -3.14 8.95 0.24
C ASP A 26 -2.48 7.57 0.26
N VAL A 27 -1.18 7.55 -0.04
CA VAL A 27 -0.34 6.35 -0.04
C VAL A 27 -0.43 5.59 1.28
N VAL A 28 -0.59 6.28 2.42
CA VAL A 28 -0.70 5.62 3.74
C VAL A 28 -2.06 4.94 3.89
N ALA A 29 -3.14 5.58 3.45
CA ALA A 29 -4.45 4.94 3.39
C ALA A 29 -4.46 3.73 2.45
N GLU A 30 -3.81 3.81 1.29
CA GLU A 30 -3.70 2.67 0.37
C GLU A 30 -2.95 1.48 0.99
N MET A 31 -1.91 1.74 1.78
CA MET A 31 -1.19 0.70 2.54
C MET A 31 -2.13 0.02 3.54
N MET A 32 -2.94 0.78 4.27
CA MET A 32 -3.93 0.23 5.20
C MET A 32 -4.94 -0.65 4.47
N ASP A 33 -5.49 -0.17 3.34
CA ASP A 33 -6.41 -0.93 2.50
C ASP A 33 -5.79 -2.24 1.98
N VAL A 34 -4.49 -2.21 1.64
CA VAL A 34 -3.73 -3.40 1.24
C VAL A 34 -3.65 -4.41 2.40
N ILE A 35 -3.35 -3.95 3.62
CA ILE A 35 -3.25 -4.80 4.82
C ILE A 35 -4.61 -5.43 5.16
N GLU A 36 -5.69 -4.66 5.06
CA GLU A 36 -7.05 -5.16 5.25
C GLU A 36 -7.40 -6.22 4.19
N ALA A 37 -7.14 -5.93 2.92
CA ALA A 37 -7.44 -6.82 1.81
C ALA A 37 -6.72 -8.18 1.94
N VAL A 38 -5.44 -8.20 2.32
CA VAL A 38 -4.71 -9.46 2.54
C VAL A 38 -5.19 -10.20 3.79
N GLY A 39 -5.74 -9.48 4.78
CA GLY A 39 -6.40 -10.05 5.94
C GLY A 39 -7.63 -10.89 5.62
N LEU A 40 -8.25 -10.68 4.45
CA LEU A 40 -9.41 -11.41 3.96
C LEU A 40 -9.04 -12.66 3.15
N TYR A 41 -7.77 -12.86 2.83
CA TYR A 41 -7.35 -14.03 2.05
C TYR A 41 -7.48 -15.32 2.85
N VAL A 42 -8.12 -16.32 2.24
CA VAL A 42 -8.37 -17.64 2.80
C VAL A 42 -7.82 -18.73 1.88
N GLY A 43 -7.89 -19.98 2.31
CA GLY A 43 -7.58 -21.14 1.44
C GLY A 43 -6.09 -21.47 1.28
N TYR A 44 -5.20 -20.92 2.12
CA TYR A 44 -3.77 -21.22 2.08
C TYR A 44 -3.46 -22.72 2.18
N ARG A 45 -2.52 -23.18 1.34
CA ARG A 45 -2.02 -24.57 1.33
C ARG A 45 -1.27 -24.90 2.62
N ARG A 46 -1.40 -26.15 3.12
CA ARG A 46 -0.73 -26.60 4.36
C ARG A 46 0.78 -26.29 4.39
N THR A 47 1.48 -26.42 3.28
CA THR A 47 2.94 -26.22 3.17
C THR A 47 3.37 -24.77 3.44
N GLN A 48 2.60 -23.78 3.00
CA GLN A 48 2.93 -22.35 3.12
C GLN A 48 1.98 -21.59 4.06
N ARG A 49 0.97 -22.27 4.61
CA ARG A 49 -0.07 -21.66 5.45
C ARG A 49 0.51 -20.97 6.67
N LYS A 50 1.52 -21.57 7.31
CA LYS A 50 2.19 -20.96 8.46
C LYS A 50 2.80 -19.62 8.06
N GLU A 51 3.60 -19.59 7.00
CA GLU A 51 4.26 -18.38 6.52
C GLU A 51 3.26 -17.31 6.04
N CYS A 52 2.21 -17.71 5.32
CA CYS A 52 1.15 -16.79 4.90
C CYS A 52 0.48 -16.12 6.11
N LEU A 53 0.11 -16.92 7.12
CA LEU A 53 -0.56 -16.39 8.31
C LEU A 53 0.39 -15.54 9.17
N ASN A 54 1.67 -15.90 9.24
CA ASN A 54 2.69 -15.11 9.94
C ASN A 54 2.88 -13.75 9.26
N LEU A 55 3.01 -13.73 7.93
CA LEU A 55 3.13 -12.50 7.17
C LEU A 55 1.89 -11.62 7.37
N VAL A 56 0.67 -12.16 7.22
CA VAL A 56 -0.57 -11.39 7.46
C VAL A 56 -0.61 -10.80 8.87
N ARG A 57 -0.20 -11.56 9.90
CA ARG A 57 -0.13 -11.04 11.28
C ARG A 57 0.86 -9.89 11.40
N ARG A 58 2.06 -10.04 10.86
CA ARG A 58 3.08 -8.98 10.86
C ARG A 58 2.58 -7.72 10.15
N LEU A 59 1.94 -7.87 9.00
CA LEU A 59 1.35 -6.74 8.26
C LEU A 59 0.28 -6.01 9.07
N LYS A 60 -0.61 -6.74 9.76
CA LYS A 60 -1.65 -6.12 10.61
C LYS A 60 -1.08 -5.34 11.79
N LEU A 61 0.09 -5.72 12.30
CA LEU A 61 0.76 -5.01 13.38
C LEU A 61 1.36 -3.67 12.93
N LEU A 62 1.40 -3.39 11.62
CA LEU A 62 1.79 -2.08 11.08
C LEU A 62 0.64 -1.07 11.08
N LEU A 63 -0.62 -1.49 11.30
CA LEU A 63 -1.76 -0.58 11.28
C LEU A 63 -1.63 0.59 12.26
N PRO A 64 -1.23 0.40 13.55
CA PRO A 64 -1.04 1.52 14.48
C PRO A 64 0.02 2.51 14.01
N LEU A 65 1.11 2.03 13.39
CA LEU A 65 2.14 2.89 12.81
C LEU A 65 1.58 3.74 11.66
N LEU A 66 0.80 3.13 10.76
CA LEU A 66 0.19 3.85 9.63
C LEU A 66 -0.88 4.84 10.09
N GLU A 67 -1.62 4.51 11.15
CA GLU A 67 -2.58 5.41 11.79
C GLU A 67 -1.88 6.66 12.33
N GLU A 68 -0.80 6.49 13.12
CA GLU A 68 -0.03 7.63 13.62
C GLU A 68 0.57 8.47 12.48
N ILE A 69 1.13 7.83 11.44
CA ILE A 69 1.67 8.56 10.28
C ILE A 69 0.58 9.39 9.58
N LYS A 70 -0.63 8.85 9.47
CA LYS A 70 -1.79 9.52 8.86
C LYS A 70 -2.27 10.70 9.73
N GLU A 71 -2.26 10.55 11.05
CA GLU A 71 -2.71 11.56 12.02
C GLU A 71 -1.78 12.77 12.16
N ILE A 72 -0.51 12.65 11.75
CA ILE A 72 0.47 13.78 11.71
C ILE A 72 -0.05 14.96 10.86
N GLY A 73 -1.16 14.81 10.14
CA GLY A 73 -2.00 15.92 9.69
C GLY A 73 -1.34 16.80 8.64
N ASN A 74 -0.17 16.38 8.15
CA ASN A 74 0.58 17.05 7.10
C ASN A 74 1.84 16.28 6.66
N TYR A 75 1.91 14.94 6.84
CA TYR A 75 3.07 14.20 6.31
C TYR A 75 3.28 14.50 4.82
N LYS A 76 2.20 14.74 4.05
CA LYS A 76 2.28 15.17 2.65
C LYS A 76 3.01 16.50 2.42
N SER A 77 2.86 17.49 3.31
CA SER A 77 3.48 18.82 3.14
C SER A 77 4.77 19.02 3.94
N VAL A 78 5.00 18.22 4.98
CA VAL A 78 6.15 18.31 5.91
C VAL A 78 7.15 17.19 5.64
N SER A 79 6.82 16.21 4.78
CA SER A 79 7.71 15.07 4.52
C SER A 79 9.02 15.50 3.86
N SER A 80 10.10 15.26 4.60
CA SER A 80 11.45 15.11 4.06
C SER A 80 11.46 14.12 2.89
N GLU A 81 12.38 14.29 1.94
CA GLU A 81 12.60 13.34 0.84
C GLU A 81 12.94 11.93 1.37
N ALA A 82 13.58 11.85 2.54
CA ALA A 82 13.83 10.59 3.23
C ALA A 82 12.52 9.87 3.58
N LEU A 83 11.59 10.57 4.25
CA LEU A 83 10.29 10.01 4.60
C LEU A 83 9.49 9.57 3.37
N LYS A 84 9.47 10.37 2.29
CA LYS A 84 8.79 9.97 1.04
C LYS A 84 9.37 8.68 0.48
N THR A 85 10.71 8.56 0.47
CA THR A 85 11.42 7.39 -0.04
C THR A 85 11.11 6.15 0.80
N SER A 86 11.13 6.27 2.13
CA SER A 86 10.82 5.16 3.05
C SER A 86 9.37 4.71 2.91
N LEU A 87 8.41 5.64 2.80
CA LEU A 87 7.00 5.31 2.53
C LEU A 87 6.83 4.61 1.17
N VAL A 88 7.47 5.08 0.11
CA VAL A 88 7.42 4.41 -1.20
C VAL A 88 8.02 3.00 -1.15
N ASN A 89 9.09 2.80 -0.38
CA ASN A 89 9.69 1.48 -0.21
C ASN A 89 8.79 0.53 0.59
N LEU A 90 8.15 1.04 1.65
CA LEU A 90 7.18 0.29 2.44
C LEU A 90 5.97 -0.12 1.60
N ASP A 91 5.44 0.78 0.76
CA ASP A 91 4.33 0.47 -0.14
C ASP A 91 4.71 -0.65 -1.12
N LYS A 92 5.88 -0.54 -1.75
CA LYS A 92 6.38 -1.59 -2.65
C LYS A 92 6.52 -2.94 -1.95
N ALA A 93 6.97 -2.95 -0.69
CA ALA A 93 7.09 -4.15 0.12
C ALA A 93 5.70 -4.75 0.43
N LEU A 94 4.73 -3.92 0.81
CA LEU A 94 3.33 -4.32 1.06
C LEU A 94 2.65 -4.87 -0.20
N LEU A 95 2.83 -4.22 -1.35
CA LEU A 95 2.33 -4.72 -2.64
C LEU A 95 3.00 -6.04 -3.04
N GLY A 96 4.28 -6.22 -2.73
CA GLY A 96 5.00 -7.48 -2.87
C GLY A 96 4.38 -8.59 -2.02
N ALA A 97 4.12 -8.30 -0.75
CA ALA A 97 3.45 -9.20 0.18
C ALA A 97 2.05 -9.58 -0.30
N LYS A 98 1.25 -8.61 -0.74
CA LYS A 98 -0.09 -8.83 -1.31
C LYS A 98 -0.05 -9.76 -2.52
N LYS A 99 0.87 -9.55 -3.45
CA LYS A 99 1.05 -10.43 -4.63
C LYS A 99 1.41 -11.85 -4.21
N LEU A 100 2.34 -12.01 -3.27
CA LEU A 100 2.76 -13.32 -2.75
C LEU A 100 1.61 -14.06 -2.04
N LEU A 101 0.90 -13.39 -1.15
CA LEU A 101 -0.25 -13.97 -0.43
C LEU A 101 -1.40 -14.31 -1.37
N LYS A 102 -1.64 -13.50 -2.42
CA LYS A 102 -2.62 -13.82 -3.47
C LYS A 102 -2.22 -15.07 -4.26
N LYS A 103 -0.93 -15.20 -4.59
CA LYS A 103 -0.38 -16.41 -5.24
C LYS A 103 -0.56 -17.65 -4.35
N CYS A 104 -0.37 -17.52 -3.03
CA CYS A 104 -0.51 -18.64 -2.10
C CYS A 104 -1.97 -19.01 -1.76
N SER A 105 -2.92 -18.08 -1.90
CA SER A 105 -4.36 -18.32 -1.67
C SER A 105 -5.08 -18.85 -2.91
N CYS A 106 -4.77 -18.32 -4.10
CA CYS A 106 -5.44 -18.70 -5.35
C CYS A 106 -4.63 -19.64 -6.25
N GLY A 107 -3.38 -19.95 -5.90
CA GLY A 107 -2.45 -20.69 -6.76
C GLY A 107 -2.80 -22.16 -6.96
N SER A 108 -2.33 -22.71 -8.09
CA SER A 108 -2.47 -24.14 -8.35
C SER A 108 -1.79 -24.95 -7.24
N LYS A 109 -2.56 -25.93 -6.79
CA LYS A 109 -2.26 -26.88 -5.75
C LYS A 109 -0.97 -27.67 -6.00
N ILE A 110 -0.68 -28.01 -7.26
CA ILE A 110 0.52 -28.75 -7.68
C ILE A 110 1.69 -27.80 -7.88
N TYR A 111 1.46 -26.66 -8.55
CA TYR A 111 2.47 -25.64 -8.78
C TYR A 111 3.10 -25.14 -7.47
N LEU A 112 2.30 -24.82 -6.45
CA LEU A 112 2.82 -24.36 -5.16
C LEU A 112 3.63 -25.42 -4.39
N ALA A 113 3.41 -26.70 -4.67
CA ALA A 113 4.19 -27.79 -4.08
C ALA A 113 5.52 -28.00 -4.83
N MET A 114 5.53 -27.85 -6.15
CA MET A 114 6.74 -27.94 -6.97
C MET A 114 7.67 -26.74 -6.76
N GLU A 115 7.11 -25.54 -6.63
CA GLU A 115 7.85 -24.28 -6.49
C GLU A 115 8.04 -23.87 -5.01
N SER A 116 8.06 -24.83 -4.08
CA SER A 116 8.05 -24.52 -2.64
C SER A 116 9.27 -23.68 -2.23
N GLU A 117 10.45 -24.00 -2.75
CA GLU A 117 11.68 -23.25 -2.47
C GLU A 117 11.61 -21.82 -3.03
N ALA A 118 11.21 -21.66 -4.30
CA ALA A 118 11.05 -20.35 -4.92
C ALA A 118 10.02 -19.47 -4.18
N VAL A 119 8.95 -20.08 -3.68
CA VAL A 119 7.96 -19.38 -2.84
C VAL A 119 8.58 -18.97 -1.50
N MET A 120 9.37 -19.83 -0.85
CA MET A 120 10.08 -19.48 0.39
C MET A 120 11.09 -18.35 0.17
N SER A 121 11.87 -18.37 -0.90
CA SER A 121 12.75 -17.26 -1.28
C SER A 121 11.98 -15.96 -1.48
N SER A 122 10.75 -16.03 -2.01
CA SER A 122 9.87 -14.87 -2.14
C SER A 122 9.41 -14.34 -0.78
N PHE A 123 9.15 -15.21 0.21
CA PHE A 123 8.86 -14.79 1.58
C PHE A 123 10.03 -14.06 2.21
N HIS A 124 11.24 -14.61 2.12
CA HIS A 124 12.46 -13.96 2.61
C HIS A 124 12.65 -12.58 1.97
N ALA A 125 12.56 -12.49 0.64
CA ALA A 125 12.69 -11.21 -0.05
C ALA A 125 11.62 -10.17 0.33
N VAL A 126 10.41 -10.60 0.71
CA VAL A 126 9.36 -9.70 1.23
C VAL A 126 9.70 -9.25 2.65
N TYR A 127 10.14 -10.16 3.52
CA TYR A 127 10.55 -9.81 4.88
C TYR A 127 11.74 -8.84 4.87
N ASP A 128 12.77 -9.10 4.06
CA ASP A 128 13.94 -8.22 3.97
C ASP A 128 13.55 -6.80 3.54
N LYS A 129 12.64 -6.69 2.57
CA LYS A 129 12.15 -5.38 2.09
C LYS A 129 11.28 -4.67 3.12
N LEU A 130 10.43 -5.40 3.84
CA LEU A 130 9.63 -4.83 4.92
C LEU A 130 10.55 -4.32 6.04
N ASN A 131 11.51 -5.14 6.47
CA ASN A 131 12.44 -4.77 7.52
C ASN A 131 13.27 -3.55 7.13
N GLN A 132 13.88 -3.57 5.94
CA GLN A 132 14.65 -2.42 5.45
C GLN A 132 13.80 -1.14 5.38
N ALA A 133 12.57 -1.23 4.84
CA ALA A 133 11.70 -0.06 4.73
C ALA A 133 11.27 0.49 6.10
N LEU A 134 11.11 -0.39 7.10
CA LEU A 134 10.81 0.00 8.47
C LEU A 134 12.05 0.57 9.18
N ASP A 135 13.25 0.03 8.96
CA ASP A 135 14.49 0.55 9.53
C ASP A 135 14.83 1.96 8.99
N ASP A 136 14.48 2.22 7.72
CA ASP A 136 14.73 3.51 7.05
C ASP A 136 13.68 4.60 7.42
N LEU A 137 12.67 4.30 8.25
CA LEU A 137 11.67 5.29 8.63
C LEU A 137 12.25 6.30 9.64
N PRO A 138 12.06 7.62 9.43
CA PRO A 138 12.51 8.64 10.38
C PRO A 138 11.51 8.77 11.54
N TYR A 139 11.47 7.76 12.43
CA TYR A 139 10.50 7.66 13.54
C TYR A 139 10.51 8.87 14.48
N ASP A 140 11.66 9.51 14.67
CA ASP A 140 11.81 10.69 15.53
C ASP A 140 11.25 11.95 14.87
N GLU A 141 11.45 12.13 13.56
CA GLU A 141 10.86 13.24 12.79
C GLU A 141 9.34 13.12 12.70
N LEU A 142 8.86 11.88 12.59
CA LEU A 142 7.43 11.55 12.58
C LEU A 142 6.78 11.71 13.97
N GLY A 143 7.54 11.81 15.05
CA GLY A 143 6.98 11.87 16.39
C GLY A 143 6.17 10.62 16.77
N ILE A 144 6.51 9.46 16.19
CA ILE A 144 5.84 8.18 16.49
C ILE A 144 5.96 7.89 17.98
N SER A 145 4.89 7.35 18.57
CA SER A 145 4.87 7.01 19.98
C SER A 145 5.90 5.93 20.31
N VAL A 146 6.44 5.97 21.54
CA VAL A 146 7.40 4.95 22.01
C VAL A 146 6.76 3.56 21.98
N GLU A 147 5.48 3.46 22.32
CA GLU A 147 4.71 2.21 22.26
C GLU A 147 4.69 1.60 20.86
N VAL A 148 4.40 2.40 19.83
CA VAL A 148 4.40 1.92 18.44
C VAL A 148 5.82 1.59 17.97
N LYS A 149 6.84 2.35 18.35
CA LYS A 149 8.26 2.02 18.01
C LYS A 149 8.68 0.69 18.63
N GLU A 150 8.31 0.42 19.88
CA GLU A 150 8.59 -0.86 20.55
C GLU A 150 7.84 -2.01 19.85
N GLN A 151 6.57 -1.81 19.51
CA GLN A 151 5.79 -2.80 18.76
C GLN A 151 6.43 -3.15 17.41
N VAL A 152 6.91 -2.15 16.66
CA VAL A 152 7.59 -2.37 15.38
C VAL A 152 8.93 -3.07 15.58
N SER A 153 9.70 -2.71 16.61
CA SER A 153 10.98 -3.35 16.93
C SER A 153 10.82 -4.86 17.20
N LEU A 154 9.73 -5.26 17.87
CA LEU A 154 9.40 -6.66 18.11
C LEU A 154 9.06 -7.45 16.82
N LEU A 155 8.72 -6.77 15.72
CA LEU A 155 8.46 -7.40 14.42
C LEU A 155 9.73 -7.70 13.63
N LEU A 156 10.76 -6.86 13.83
CA LEU A 156 12.06 -6.92 13.13
C LEU A 156 12.98 -7.99 13.72
N LEU A 157 12.78 -8.36 14.99
CA LEU A 157 13.40 -9.49 15.69
C LEU A 157 12.91 -10.86 15.16
#